data_AF-A0A271J3C8-F1
#
_entry.id   AF-A0A271J3C8-F1
#
_cell.length_a   1.000
_cell.length_b   1.000
_cell.length_c   1.000
_cell.angle_alpha   90.00
_cell.angle_beta   90.00
_cell.angle_gamma   90.00
#
_symmetry.space_group_name_H-M   'P 1'
#
loop_
_entity.id
_entity.type
_entity.pdbx_description
1 polymer ?
#
loop_
_entity_poly.entity_id
_entity_poly.type
_entity_poly.pdbx_seq_one_letter_code
_entity_poly.pdbx_strand_id
1 'polypeptide(L)'
;MPHPANDPLRISAAGLALIEGFEGFEPDWYLDPVGVRTIAYGWTGPLPDGLVPPLSEAEGRRLLRDTVGAYETAVRRHVEVPLAQPQFDALVSFTYNLGASNLSTSTLLRLLNEGKPGEAAKEFDKWVLANGTQLAGLVRRRAAERALFESAPAPPMPSPPDPPPVDPGPEPYRPVPITDVDPIPPRPPHFVESDLPDPLPVDDPPHPRVHPEPDPDDPPAPPAGRSGW
;
A
#
# COMPACT_ATOMS: atom_id res chain seq x y z
N MET A 1 6.30 -1.64 -1.60
CA MET A 1 5.99 -0.39 -2.32
C MET A 1 4.52 -0.44 -2.76
N PRO A 2 3.77 0.68 -2.73
CA PRO A 2 2.40 0.74 -3.24
C PRO A 2 2.28 0.20 -4.67
N HIS A 3 1.21 -0.53 -4.97
CA HIS A 3 1.00 -1.06 -6.33
C HIS A 3 0.34 -0.01 -7.24
N PRO A 4 0.95 0.36 -8.39
CA PRO A 4 0.45 1.46 -9.23
C PRO A 4 -0.92 1.18 -9.87
N ALA A 5 -1.30 -0.09 -10.05
CA ALA A 5 -2.65 -0.44 -10.53
C ALA A 5 -3.78 0.02 -9.59
N ASN A 6 -3.45 0.38 -8.34
CA ASN A 6 -4.42 0.87 -7.36
C ASN A 6 -4.60 2.40 -7.42
N ASP A 7 -3.72 3.15 -8.11
CA ASP A 7 -3.78 4.62 -8.23
C ASP A 7 -5.12 5.16 -8.77
N PRO A 8 -5.79 4.54 -9.76
CA PRO A 8 -7.08 5.03 -10.25
C PRO A 8 -8.26 4.64 -9.36
N LEU A 9 -8.09 3.70 -8.42
CA LEU A 9 -9.20 3.23 -7.58
C LEU A 9 -9.68 4.35 -6.67
N ARG A 10 -10.99 4.55 -6.66
CA ARG A 10 -11.73 5.46 -5.77
C ARG A 10 -12.90 4.68 -5.20
N ILE A 11 -13.38 5.06 -4.03
CA ILE A 11 -14.51 4.38 -3.41
C ILE A 11 -15.72 4.43 -4.35
N SER A 12 -16.32 3.26 -4.59
CA SER A 12 -17.50 3.16 -5.45
C SER A 12 -18.77 3.59 -4.71
N ALA A 13 -19.89 3.67 -5.45
CA ALA A 13 -21.20 3.85 -4.84
C ALA A 13 -21.57 2.72 -3.86
N ALA A 14 -21.12 1.48 -4.13
CA ALA A 14 -21.36 0.34 -3.24
C ALA A 14 -20.55 0.46 -1.94
N GLY A 15 -19.28 0.90 -2.04
CA GLY A 15 -18.44 1.17 -0.87
C GLY A 15 -18.99 2.31 -0.01
N LEU A 16 -19.45 3.40 -0.63
CA LEU A 16 -20.10 4.50 0.09
C LEU A 16 -21.38 4.03 0.78
N ALA A 17 -22.25 3.32 0.08
CA ALA A 17 -23.48 2.79 0.67
C ALA A 17 -23.22 1.84 1.86
N LEU A 18 -22.12 1.08 1.81
CA LEU A 18 -21.68 0.25 2.91
C LEU A 18 -21.34 1.09 4.15
N ILE A 19 -20.53 2.15 3.99
CA ILE A 19 -20.17 3.06 5.08
C ILE A 19 -21.42 3.75 5.64
N GLU A 20 -22.25 4.33 4.77
CA GLU A 20 -23.49 5.01 5.14
C GLU A 20 -24.42 4.12 5.99
N GLY A 21 -24.54 2.84 5.61
CA GLY A 21 -25.37 1.87 6.32
C GLY A 21 -24.90 1.53 7.74
N PHE A 22 -23.63 1.81 8.08
CA PHE A 22 -23.07 1.54 9.42
C PHE A 22 -22.84 2.78 10.26
N GLU A 23 -22.58 3.94 9.67
CA GLU A 23 -22.35 5.19 10.41
C GLU A 23 -23.67 5.85 10.87
N GLY A 24 -24.75 5.69 10.10
CA GLY A 24 -25.99 6.46 10.31
C GLY A 24 -25.85 7.92 9.91
N PHE A 25 -26.96 8.59 9.62
CA PHE A 25 -26.98 9.99 9.20
C PHE A 25 -27.61 10.86 10.29
N GLU A 26 -26.83 11.81 10.82
CA GLU A 26 -27.31 12.83 11.75
C GLU A 26 -27.26 14.22 11.06
N PRO A 27 -28.41 14.89 10.82
CA PRO A 27 -28.43 16.15 10.08
C PRO A 27 -27.84 17.31 10.88
N ASP A 28 -27.85 17.23 12.21
CA ASP A 28 -27.35 18.25 13.12
C ASP A 28 -26.16 17.76 13.94
N TRP A 29 -25.46 18.71 14.57
CA TRP A 29 -24.37 18.39 15.48
C TRP A 29 -24.86 17.65 16.71
N TYR A 30 -24.20 16.54 17.03
CA TYR A 30 -24.37 15.80 18.27
C TYR A 30 -23.01 15.58 18.94
N LEU A 31 -23.03 15.12 20.20
CA LEU A 31 -21.84 14.61 20.87
C LEU A 31 -21.86 13.10 20.76
N ASP A 32 -20.79 12.53 20.21
CA ASP A 32 -20.62 11.08 20.19
C ASP A 32 -20.39 10.51 21.62
N PRO A 33 -20.33 9.18 21.81
CA PRO A 33 -20.14 8.58 23.13
C PRO A 33 -18.84 8.99 23.85
N VAL A 34 -17.85 9.53 23.14
CA VAL A 34 -16.59 10.03 23.71
C VAL A 34 -16.55 11.56 23.82
N GLY A 35 -17.66 12.24 23.55
CA GLY A 35 -17.83 13.68 23.73
C GLY A 35 -17.32 14.53 22.55
N VAL A 36 -17.03 13.92 21.39
CA VAL A 36 -16.58 14.63 20.20
C VAL A 36 -17.78 15.13 19.41
N ARG A 37 -17.74 16.41 19.04
CA ARG A 37 -18.77 17.06 18.24
C ARG A 37 -18.78 16.50 16.82
N THR A 38 -19.88 15.87 16.44
CA THR A 38 -20.00 15.05 15.23
C THR A 38 -21.27 15.38 14.45
N ILE A 39 -21.24 15.29 13.12
CA ILE A 39 -22.40 15.53 12.22
C ILE A 39 -22.34 14.60 10.98
N ALA A 40 -23.48 14.44 10.31
CA ALA A 40 -23.65 13.61 9.12
C ALA A 40 -23.21 12.17 9.38
N TYR A 41 -22.31 11.64 8.55
CA TYR A 41 -21.79 10.28 8.66
C TYR A 41 -20.48 10.23 9.48
N GLY A 42 -20.40 10.93 10.61
CA GLY A 42 -19.22 10.89 11.47
C GLY A 42 -18.19 12.01 11.25
N TRP A 43 -18.58 13.15 10.66
CA TRP A 43 -17.67 14.29 10.47
C TRP A 43 -17.44 15.07 11.77
N THR A 44 -16.18 15.26 12.14
CA THR A 44 -15.77 15.97 13.37
C THR A 44 -15.01 17.28 13.11
N GLY A 45 -14.74 17.59 11.85
CA GLY A 45 -14.00 18.78 11.43
C GLY A 45 -14.87 20.04 11.27
N PRO A 46 -14.27 21.18 10.91
CA PRO A 46 -15.04 22.35 10.47
C PRO A 46 -15.86 22.00 9.22
N LEU A 47 -17.09 22.51 9.09
CA LEU A 47 -17.86 22.31 7.86
C LEU A 47 -17.23 23.09 6.70
N PRO A 48 -17.13 22.49 5.50
CA PRO A 48 -16.82 23.23 4.28
C PRO A 48 -17.75 24.42 4.06
N ASP A 49 -17.24 25.46 3.40
CA ASP A 49 -18.02 26.66 3.07
C ASP A 49 -19.33 26.30 2.35
N GLY A 50 -20.41 26.97 2.76
CA GLY A 50 -21.75 26.79 2.20
C GLY A 50 -22.55 25.64 2.80
N LEU A 51 -21.98 24.81 3.69
CA LEU A 51 -22.75 23.84 4.47
C LEU A 51 -23.20 24.44 5.81
N VAL A 52 -24.51 24.46 6.05
CA VAL A 52 -25.13 24.96 7.28
C VAL A 52 -26.09 23.90 7.83
N PRO A 53 -25.91 23.41 9.06
CA PRO A 53 -26.84 22.47 9.68
C PRO A 53 -28.25 23.07 9.87
N PRO A 54 -29.33 22.27 9.80
CA PRO A 54 -29.31 20.84 9.53
C PRO A 54 -28.95 20.53 8.08
N LEU A 55 -28.08 19.55 7.88
CA LEU A 55 -27.67 19.08 6.56
C LEU A 55 -28.75 18.17 5.98
N SER A 56 -28.91 18.21 4.66
CA SER A 56 -29.59 17.15 3.92
C SER A 56 -28.70 15.91 3.81
N GLU A 57 -29.33 14.74 3.59
CA GLU A 57 -28.57 13.50 3.38
C GLU A 57 -27.64 13.59 2.14
N ALA A 58 -28.05 14.36 1.12
CA ALA A 58 -27.22 14.61 -0.05
C ALA A 58 -25.95 15.42 0.29
N GLU A 59 -26.07 16.43 1.15
CA GLU A 59 -24.93 17.20 1.67
C GLU A 59 -24.05 16.34 2.58
N GLY A 60 -24.65 15.53 3.45
CA GLY A 60 -23.93 14.57 4.28
C GLY A 60 -23.14 13.56 3.45
N ARG A 61 -23.73 13.02 2.38
CA ARG A 61 -23.06 12.10 1.45
C ARG A 61 -21.94 12.77 0.66
N ARG A 62 -22.13 14.05 0.27
CA ARG A 62 -21.06 14.84 -0.35
C ARG A 62 -19.91 15.05 0.63
N LEU A 63 -20.21 15.43 1.87
CA LEU A 63 -19.23 15.57 2.93
C LEU A 63 -18.46 14.26 3.15
N LEU A 64 -19.16 13.14 3.27
CA LEU A 64 -18.56 11.80 3.39
C LEU A 64 -17.58 11.53 2.24
N ARG A 65 -17.97 11.79 0.98
CA ARG A 65 -17.08 11.63 -0.19
C ARG A 65 -15.80 12.46 -0.09
N ASP A 66 -15.86 13.65 0.48
CA ASP A 66 -14.68 14.49 0.66
C ASP A 66 -13.77 13.94 1.78
N THR A 67 -14.35 13.28 2.80
CA THR A 67 -13.59 12.67 3.91
C THR A 67 -12.89 11.35 3.55
N VAL A 68 -13.55 10.51 2.74
CA VAL A 68 -13.09 9.15 2.46
C VAL A 68 -11.76 9.14 1.70
N GLY A 69 -11.40 10.24 1.03
CA GLY A 69 -10.14 10.38 0.29
C GLY A 69 -8.87 10.16 1.14
N ALA A 70 -8.90 10.48 2.44
CA ALA A 70 -7.78 10.19 3.34
C ALA A 70 -7.60 8.68 3.56
N TYR A 71 -8.70 7.95 3.70
CA TYR A 71 -8.72 6.50 3.91
C TYR A 71 -8.40 5.74 2.63
N GLU A 72 -8.91 6.20 1.48
CA GLU A 72 -8.48 5.73 0.17
C GLU A 72 -6.96 5.84 -0.01
N THR A 73 -6.40 6.99 0.36
CA THR A 73 -4.96 7.25 0.27
C THR A 73 -4.19 6.32 1.18
N ALA A 74 -4.67 6.07 2.40
CA ALA A 74 -4.08 5.09 3.30
C ALA A 74 -4.10 3.67 2.72
N VAL A 75 -5.23 3.24 2.13
CA VAL A 75 -5.33 1.92 1.47
C VAL A 75 -4.33 1.81 0.32
N ARG A 76 -4.32 2.79 -0.61
CA ARG A 76 -3.37 2.79 -1.74
C ARG A 76 -1.92 2.77 -1.28
N ARG A 77 -1.59 3.50 -0.21
CA ARG A 77 -0.24 3.58 0.35
C ARG A 77 0.25 2.24 0.92
N HIS A 78 -0.64 1.43 1.48
CA HIS A 78 -0.26 0.23 2.22
C HIS A 78 -0.41 -1.07 1.42
N VAL A 79 -1.27 -1.09 0.40
CA VAL A 79 -1.50 -2.29 -0.40
C VAL A 79 -0.51 -2.38 -1.55
N GLU A 80 0.22 -3.49 -1.59
CA GLU A 80 1.33 -3.76 -2.51
C GLU A 80 0.95 -4.72 -3.66
N VAL A 81 -0.29 -5.20 -3.67
CA VAL A 81 -0.87 -6.07 -4.70
C VAL A 81 -2.00 -5.37 -5.44
N PRO A 82 -2.32 -5.74 -6.69
CA PRO A 82 -3.46 -5.17 -7.39
C PRO A 82 -4.77 -5.54 -6.71
N LEU A 83 -5.69 -4.57 -6.59
CA LEU A 83 -7.02 -4.76 -6.02
C LEU A 83 -8.11 -4.72 -7.08
N ALA A 84 -9.13 -5.54 -6.89
CA ALA A 84 -10.42 -5.33 -7.54
C ALA A 84 -11.17 -4.20 -6.83
N GLN A 85 -12.07 -3.51 -7.54
CA GLN A 85 -12.86 -2.41 -6.97
C GLN A 85 -13.59 -2.79 -5.66
N PRO A 86 -14.26 -3.96 -5.53
CA PRO A 86 -14.91 -4.35 -4.28
C PRO A 86 -13.95 -4.59 -3.12
N GLN A 87 -12.75 -5.11 -3.39
CA GLN A 87 -11.70 -5.27 -2.38
C GLN A 87 -11.23 -3.92 -1.86
N PHE A 88 -11.03 -2.96 -2.77
CA PHE A 88 -10.68 -1.59 -2.40
C PHE A 88 -11.79 -0.94 -1.56
N ASP A 89 -13.05 -1.05 -1.99
CA ASP A 89 -14.20 -0.51 -1.26
C ASP A 89 -14.30 -1.07 0.17
N ALA A 90 -14.15 -2.38 0.34
CA ALA A 90 -14.17 -3.04 1.63
C ALA A 90 -13.03 -2.57 2.54
N LEU A 91 -11.81 -2.44 2.00
CA LEU A 91 -10.65 -1.93 2.74
C LEU A 91 -10.81 -0.46 3.15
N VAL A 92 -11.39 0.38 2.29
CA VAL A 92 -11.69 1.77 2.64
C VAL A 92 -12.73 1.84 3.76
N SER A 93 -13.82 1.06 3.70
CA SER A 93 -14.79 0.97 4.80
C SER A 93 -14.14 0.48 6.11
N PHE A 94 -13.28 -0.53 6.03
CA PHE A 94 -12.54 -1.05 7.18
C PHE A 94 -11.67 0.03 7.82
N THR A 95 -10.95 0.78 6.98
CA THR A 95 -10.01 1.83 7.40
C THR A 95 -10.73 3.07 7.90
N TYR A 96 -11.92 3.37 7.36
CA TYR A 96 -12.80 4.41 7.88
C TYR A 96 -13.18 4.12 9.34
N ASN A 97 -13.58 2.88 9.62
CA ASN A 97 -14.02 2.47 10.96
C ASN A 97 -12.89 2.39 11.99
N LEU A 98 -11.74 1.83 11.59
CA LEU A 98 -10.67 1.46 12.51
C LEU A 98 -9.46 2.39 12.42
N GLY A 99 -9.40 3.25 11.42
CA GLY A 99 -8.27 4.14 11.15
C GLY A 99 -7.12 3.48 10.37
N ALA A 100 -6.32 4.33 9.72
CA ALA A 100 -5.19 3.92 8.89
C ALA A 100 -4.11 3.11 9.63
N SER A 101 -3.90 3.41 10.91
CA SER A 101 -2.91 2.69 11.73
C SER A 101 -3.30 1.22 11.94
N ASN A 102 -4.59 0.93 12.15
CA ASN A 102 -5.04 -0.44 12.34
C ASN A 102 -4.92 -1.25 11.05
N LEU A 103 -5.19 -0.64 9.88
CA LEU A 103 -4.92 -1.30 8.60
C LEU A 103 -3.43 -1.62 8.44
N SER A 104 -2.55 -0.64 8.66
CA SER A 104 -1.11 -0.75 8.35
C SER A 104 -0.38 -1.82 9.15
N THR A 105 -0.86 -2.14 10.36
CA THR A 105 -0.28 -3.18 11.22
C THR A 105 -1.11 -4.48 11.23
N SER A 106 -2.16 -4.58 10.42
CA SER A 106 -3.07 -5.73 10.46
C SER A 106 -2.48 -6.99 9.82
N THR A 107 -2.86 -8.15 10.38
CA THR A 107 -2.64 -9.43 9.72
C THR A 107 -3.40 -9.53 8.39
N LEU A 108 -4.55 -8.85 8.29
CA LEU A 108 -5.33 -8.70 7.06
C LEU A 108 -4.44 -8.14 5.93
N LEU A 109 -3.82 -6.98 6.15
CA LEU A 109 -2.95 -6.34 5.15
C LEU A 109 -1.74 -7.21 4.81
N ARG A 110 -1.10 -7.80 5.83
CA ARG A 110 0.04 -8.70 5.62
C ARG A 110 -0.31 -9.86 4.70
N LEU A 111 -1.40 -10.59 4.99
CA LEU A 111 -1.84 -11.72 4.17
C LEU A 111 -2.26 -11.29 2.76
N LEU A 112 -2.89 -10.13 2.63
CA LEU A 112 -3.25 -9.56 1.34
C LEU A 112 -2.00 -9.29 0.49
N ASN A 113 -1.00 -8.62 1.05
CA ASN A 113 0.26 -8.32 0.35
C ASN A 113 1.11 -9.58 0.07
N GLU A 114 0.91 -10.66 0.83
CA GLU A 114 1.46 -11.99 0.53
C GLU A 114 0.73 -12.72 -0.62
N GLY A 115 -0.26 -12.06 -1.26
CA GLY A 115 -1.04 -12.67 -2.35
C GLY A 115 -2.05 -13.70 -1.86
N LYS A 116 -2.49 -13.63 -0.60
CA LYS A 116 -3.45 -14.56 0.02
C LYS A 116 -4.79 -13.88 0.32
N PRO A 117 -5.54 -13.40 -0.70
CA PRO A 117 -6.78 -12.64 -0.47
C PRO A 117 -7.85 -13.45 0.27
N GLY A 118 -7.94 -14.77 0.04
CA GLY A 118 -8.88 -15.63 0.76
C GLY A 118 -8.55 -15.82 2.24
N GLU A 119 -7.27 -15.76 2.62
CA GLU A 119 -6.85 -15.75 4.04
C GLU A 119 -7.07 -14.37 4.65
N ALA A 120 -6.73 -13.30 3.91
CA ALA A 120 -6.98 -11.92 4.33
C ALA A 120 -8.47 -11.65 4.60
N ALA A 121 -9.37 -12.20 3.78
CA ALA A 121 -10.81 -12.06 3.97
C ALA A 121 -11.30 -12.61 5.33
N LYS A 122 -10.70 -13.69 5.85
CA LYS A 122 -11.04 -14.25 7.17
C LYS A 122 -10.60 -13.34 8.32
N GLU A 123 -9.62 -12.47 8.09
CA GLU A 123 -9.11 -11.58 9.13
C GLU A 123 -10.09 -10.47 9.50
N PHE A 124 -11.07 -10.12 8.64
CA PHE A 124 -12.13 -9.18 8.99
C PHE A 124 -12.86 -9.61 10.27
N ASP A 125 -13.12 -10.91 10.44
CA ASP A 125 -13.89 -11.46 11.56
C ASP A 125 -13.23 -11.26 12.94
N LYS A 126 -11.93 -10.91 12.96
CA LYS A 126 -11.19 -10.64 14.20
C LYS A 126 -11.39 -9.23 14.73
N TRP A 127 -11.87 -8.31 13.90
CA TRP A 127 -12.04 -6.89 14.23
C TRP A 127 -13.45 -6.58 14.71
N VAL A 128 -13.91 -7.35 15.70
CA VAL A 128 -15.30 -7.32 16.21
C VAL A 128 -15.39 -6.92 17.69
N LEU A 129 -14.25 -6.59 18.30
CA LEU A 129 -14.14 -6.26 19.72
C LEU A 129 -14.04 -4.74 19.92
N ALA A 130 -14.71 -4.23 20.95
CA ALA A 130 -14.46 -2.91 21.52
C ALA A 130 -14.29 -3.08 23.03
N ASN A 131 -13.21 -2.53 23.60
CA ASN A 131 -12.84 -2.71 25.02
C ASN A 131 -12.90 -4.18 25.47
N GLY A 132 -12.35 -5.08 24.65
CA GLY A 132 -12.32 -6.53 24.91
C GLY A 132 -13.67 -7.26 24.77
N THR A 133 -14.76 -6.56 24.44
CA THR A 133 -16.10 -7.14 24.31
C THR A 133 -16.54 -7.18 22.85
N GLN A 134 -17.09 -8.31 22.43
CA GLN A 134 -17.64 -8.44 21.08
C GLN A 134 -18.91 -7.61 20.92
N LEU A 135 -18.97 -6.80 19.86
CA LEU A 135 -20.14 -5.98 19.54
C LEU A 135 -20.87 -6.54 18.32
N ALA A 136 -22.17 -6.80 18.45
CA ALA A 136 -23.01 -7.30 17.35
C ALA A 136 -22.99 -6.36 16.13
N GLY A 137 -22.88 -5.05 16.33
CA GLY A 137 -22.71 -4.07 15.26
C GLY A 137 -21.44 -4.29 14.45
N LEU A 138 -20.30 -4.49 15.13
CA LEU A 138 -19.02 -4.76 14.47
C LEU A 138 -19.03 -6.11 13.77
N VAL A 139 -19.61 -7.15 14.37
CA VAL A 139 -19.77 -8.46 13.72
C VAL A 139 -20.50 -8.34 12.38
N ARG A 140 -21.65 -7.63 12.35
CA ARG A 140 -22.39 -7.39 11.09
C ARG A 140 -21.57 -6.58 10.09
N ARG A 141 -20.85 -5.55 10.56
CA ARG A 141 -20.01 -4.70 9.70
C ARG A 141 -18.88 -5.48 9.05
N ARG A 142 -18.13 -6.23 9.84
CA ARG A 142 -17.01 -7.05 9.34
C ARG A 142 -17.49 -8.12 8.36
N ALA A 143 -18.63 -8.75 8.63
CA ALA A 143 -19.23 -9.72 7.71
C ALA A 143 -19.63 -9.09 6.36
N ALA A 144 -20.20 -7.88 6.37
CA ALA A 144 -20.58 -7.17 5.16
C ALA A 144 -19.36 -6.69 4.35
N GLU A 145 -18.33 -6.18 5.02
CA GLU A 145 -17.06 -5.81 4.38
C GLU A 145 -16.35 -7.03 3.78
N ARG A 146 -16.31 -8.15 4.50
CA ARG A 146 -15.77 -9.41 3.99
C ARG A 146 -16.53 -9.89 2.76
N ALA A 147 -17.86 -9.86 2.80
CA ALA A 147 -18.69 -10.26 1.67
C ALA A 147 -18.43 -9.39 0.43
N LEU A 148 -18.26 -8.07 0.61
CA LEU A 148 -17.88 -7.17 -0.49
C LEU A 148 -16.46 -7.46 -0.99
N PHE A 149 -15.52 -7.73 -0.09
CA PHE A 149 -14.15 -8.08 -0.44
C PHE A 149 -14.07 -9.37 -1.27
N GLU A 150 -14.88 -10.37 -0.93
CA GLU A 150 -14.97 -11.67 -1.62
C GLU A 150 -15.84 -11.62 -2.88
N SER A 151 -16.60 -10.56 -3.13
CA SER A 151 -17.56 -10.49 -4.26
C SER A 151 -16.89 -10.34 -5.63
N ALA A 152 -15.59 -10.08 -5.68
CA ALA A 152 -14.80 -10.11 -6.90
C ALA A 152 -13.54 -10.96 -6.71
N PRO A 153 -13.16 -11.77 -7.70
CA PRO A 153 -11.85 -12.41 -7.68
C PRO A 153 -10.77 -11.31 -7.68
N ALA A 154 -9.67 -11.57 -6.97
CA ALA A 154 -8.50 -10.70 -7.06
C ALA A 154 -8.09 -10.58 -8.54
N PRO A 155 -7.65 -9.39 -9.00
CA PRO A 155 -7.12 -9.25 -10.34
C PRO A 155 -6.00 -10.27 -10.54
N PRO A 156 -5.86 -10.86 -11.74
CA PRO A 156 -4.70 -11.69 -12.02
C PRO A 156 -3.44 -10.86 -11.70
N MET A 157 -2.55 -11.42 -10.89
CA MET A 157 -1.24 -10.82 -10.66
C MET A 157 -0.62 -10.58 -12.03
N PRO A 158 -0.05 -9.39 -12.31
CA PRO A 158 0.71 -9.22 -13.53
C PRO A 158 1.75 -10.34 -13.57
N SER A 159 1.84 -11.05 -14.70
CA SER A 159 2.96 -11.97 -14.93
C SER A 159 4.25 -11.23 -14.59
N PRO A 160 5.25 -11.87 -13.97
CA PRO A 160 6.56 -11.26 -13.88
C PRO A 160 6.93 -10.75 -15.29
N PRO A 161 7.53 -9.55 -15.40
CA PRO A 161 7.99 -9.08 -16.70
C PRO A 161 8.80 -10.21 -17.34
N ASP A 162 8.62 -10.43 -18.63
CA ASP A 162 9.48 -11.36 -19.36
C ASP A 162 10.92 -11.11 -18.89
N PRO A 163 11.72 -12.16 -18.62
CA PRO A 163 13.13 -11.95 -18.36
C PRO A 163 13.64 -11.01 -19.46
N PRO A 164 14.48 -10.01 -19.11
CA PRO A 164 15.02 -9.12 -20.12
C PRO A 164 15.50 -9.99 -21.29
N PRO A 165 15.28 -9.56 -22.55
CA PRO A 165 15.72 -10.33 -23.71
C PRO A 165 17.12 -10.84 -23.39
N VAL A 166 17.28 -12.16 -23.36
CA VAL A 166 18.62 -12.73 -23.26
C VAL A 166 19.34 -12.10 -24.43
N ASP A 167 20.25 -11.17 -24.14
CA ASP A 167 21.07 -10.54 -25.18
C ASP A 167 21.56 -11.72 -26.01
N PRO A 168 21.22 -11.80 -27.31
CA PRO A 168 21.80 -12.82 -28.15
C PRO A 168 23.28 -12.51 -28.11
N GLY A 169 23.99 -13.20 -27.21
CA GLY A 169 25.43 -13.08 -27.07
C GLY A 169 25.99 -13.12 -28.49
N PRO A 170 27.02 -12.30 -28.77
CA PRO A 170 27.38 -11.92 -30.12
C PRO A 170 27.32 -13.13 -31.05
N GLU A 171 26.55 -13.01 -32.13
CA GLU A 171 26.46 -13.98 -33.23
C GLU A 171 27.81 -14.68 -33.38
N PRO A 172 27.89 -16.03 -33.43
CA PRO A 172 29.17 -16.70 -33.58
C PRO A 172 29.91 -16.08 -34.77
N TYR A 173 31.09 -15.50 -34.47
CA TYR A 173 31.87 -14.72 -35.42
C TYR A 173 31.94 -15.42 -36.77
N ARG A 174 31.26 -14.84 -37.77
CA ARG A 174 31.43 -15.22 -39.16
C ARG A 174 32.61 -14.43 -39.69
N PRO A 175 33.74 -15.06 -40.05
CA PRO A 175 34.85 -14.34 -40.67
C PRO A 175 34.36 -13.70 -41.97
N VAL A 176 34.45 -12.37 -42.03
CA VAL A 176 34.26 -11.63 -43.29
C VAL A 176 35.49 -11.84 -44.18
N PRO A 177 35.33 -12.06 -45.49
CA PRO A 177 36.45 -12.08 -46.41
C PRO A 177 37.14 -10.71 -46.41
N ILE A 178 38.45 -10.72 -46.12
CA ILE A 178 39.34 -9.56 -46.11
C ILE A 178 39.56 -9.12 -47.56
N THR A 179 38.66 -8.30 -48.10
CA THR A 179 38.91 -7.63 -49.39
C THR A 179 38.77 -6.13 -49.36
N ASP A 180 38.27 -5.51 -48.30
CA ASP A 180 38.24 -4.04 -48.16
C ASP A 180 38.50 -3.65 -46.70
N VAL A 181 39.78 -3.52 -46.34
CA VAL A 181 40.20 -2.82 -45.12
C VAL A 181 40.53 -1.40 -45.56
N ASP A 182 39.66 -0.45 -45.23
CA ASP A 182 40.00 0.97 -45.36
C ASP A 182 41.28 1.24 -44.55
N PRO A 183 42.26 1.99 -45.10
CA PRO A 183 43.48 2.28 -44.38
C PRO A 183 43.17 3.06 -43.10
N ILE A 184 43.76 2.61 -42.00
CA ILE A 184 43.67 3.26 -40.68
C ILE A 184 44.08 4.73 -40.85
N PRO A 185 43.25 5.71 -40.43
CA PRO A 185 43.61 7.12 -40.53
C PRO A 185 44.84 7.41 -39.65
N PRO A 186 45.76 8.29 -40.09
CA PRO A 186 46.91 8.65 -39.28
C PRO A 186 46.47 9.33 -37.98
N ARG A 187 47.23 9.05 -36.91
CA ARG A 187 47.04 9.62 -35.59
C ARG A 187 47.11 11.16 -35.67
N PRO A 188 46.18 11.93 -35.06
CA PRO A 188 46.22 13.39 -35.10
C PRO A 188 47.49 13.92 -34.42
N PRO A 189 48.07 15.04 -34.88
CA PRO A 189 49.41 15.52 -34.47
C PRO A 189 49.53 15.97 -33.01
N HIS A 190 48.44 15.91 -32.23
CA HIS A 190 48.39 16.37 -30.84
C HIS A 190 47.96 15.30 -29.83
N PHE A 191 47.86 14.02 -30.24
CA PHE A 191 47.50 12.95 -29.31
C PHE A 191 48.70 12.60 -28.42
N VAL A 192 48.68 13.08 -27.18
CA VAL A 192 49.69 12.78 -26.14
C VAL A 192 49.20 11.65 -25.26
N GLU A 193 50.11 10.87 -24.67
CA GLU A 193 49.78 9.70 -23.86
C GLU A 193 48.91 10.02 -22.62
N SER A 194 48.87 11.30 -22.22
CA SER A 194 47.99 11.82 -21.16
C SER A 194 46.51 11.98 -21.56
N ASP A 195 46.16 11.82 -22.83
CA ASP A 195 44.77 11.84 -23.32
C ASP A 195 44.10 10.46 -23.24
N LEU A 196 44.84 9.41 -22.84
CA LEU A 196 44.26 8.11 -22.56
C LEU A 196 43.47 8.17 -21.24
N PRO A 197 42.22 7.69 -21.20
CA PRO A 197 41.50 7.58 -19.94
C PRO A 197 42.24 6.63 -19.00
N ASP A 198 42.34 7.00 -17.72
CA ASP A 198 42.89 6.12 -16.70
C ASP A 198 42.16 4.76 -16.71
N PRO A 199 42.88 3.64 -16.53
CA PRO A 199 42.24 2.34 -16.44
C PRO A 199 41.23 2.36 -15.28
N LEU A 200 40.01 1.91 -15.57
CA LEU A 200 38.95 1.82 -14.57
C LEU A 200 39.45 0.99 -13.37
N PRO A 201 39.13 1.38 -12.13
CA PRO A 201 39.49 0.59 -10.97
C PRO A 201 38.82 -0.79 -11.08
N VAL A 202 39.63 -1.83 -10.93
CA VAL A 202 39.15 -3.20 -10.79
C VAL A 202 38.49 -3.32 -9.41
N ASP A 203 37.17 -3.54 -9.38
CA ASP A 203 36.45 -3.85 -8.15
C ASP A 203 36.96 -5.18 -7.57
N ASP A 204 37.52 -5.13 -6.36
CA ASP A 204 37.88 -6.33 -5.60
C ASP A 204 36.61 -7.14 -5.25
N PRO A 205 36.65 -8.48 -5.34
CA PRO A 205 35.51 -9.30 -4.95
C PRO A 205 35.21 -9.17 -3.45
N PRO A 206 33.92 -9.22 -3.04
CA PRO A 206 33.56 -8.99 -1.65
C PRO A 206 34.12 -10.07 -0.72
N HIS A 207 34.84 -9.63 0.31
CA HIS A 207 35.27 -10.48 1.43
C HIS A 207 34.04 -11.03 2.19
N PRO A 208 34.07 -12.29 2.66
CA PRO A 208 33.01 -12.84 3.50
C PRO A 208 32.88 -12.03 4.80
N ARG A 209 31.65 -11.64 5.15
CA ARG A 209 31.34 -10.94 6.40
C ARG A 209 31.69 -11.83 7.59
N VAL A 210 32.74 -11.47 8.32
CA VAL A 210 33.02 -12.00 9.65
C VAL A 210 32.06 -11.30 10.62
N HIS A 211 31.22 -12.06 11.31
CA HIS A 211 30.44 -11.53 12.43
C HIS A 211 31.42 -11.13 13.55
N PRO A 212 31.32 -9.91 14.12
CA PRO A 212 32.10 -9.60 15.32
C PRO A 212 31.63 -10.48 16.47
N GLU A 213 32.58 -11.08 17.19
CA GLU A 213 32.28 -11.71 18.48
C GLU A 213 31.78 -10.62 19.47
N PRO A 214 30.84 -10.96 20.37
CA PRO A 214 30.33 -10.03 21.36
C PRO A 214 31.41 -9.63 22.37
N ASP A 215 31.45 -8.35 22.70
CA ASP A 215 32.37 -7.74 23.66
C ASP A 215 32.07 -8.26 25.09
N PRO A 216 33.06 -8.79 25.84
CA PRO A 216 32.81 -9.33 27.19
C PRO A 216 32.32 -8.31 28.22
N ASP A 217 32.39 -7.01 27.92
CA ASP A 217 31.94 -5.93 28.82
C ASP A 217 30.52 -5.41 28.52
N ASP A 218 29.81 -5.99 27.54
CA ASP A 218 28.45 -5.56 27.22
C ASP A 218 27.44 -6.00 28.32
N PRO A 219 26.66 -5.08 28.92
CA PRO A 219 25.71 -5.42 29.97
C PRO A 219 24.56 -6.29 29.42
N PRO A 220 24.04 -7.25 30.20
CA PRO A 220 22.97 -8.12 29.74
C PRO A 220 21.70 -7.32 29.41
N ALA A 221 21.06 -7.67 28.29
CA ALA A 221 19.83 -7.04 27.83
C ALA A 221 18.72 -7.11 28.91
N PRO A 222 17.96 -6.02 29.14
CA PRO A 222 16.91 -6.00 30.15
C PRO A 222 15.73 -6.91 29.77
N PRO A 223 15.04 -7.54 30.76
CA PRO A 223 13.92 -8.42 30.49
C PRO A 223 12.73 -7.64 29.91
N ALA A 224 12.08 -8.22 28.90
CA ALA A 224 10.92 -7.64 28.23
C ALA A 224 9.75 -7.42 29.20
N GLY A 225 9.47 -6.15 29.50
CA GLY A 225 8.35 -5.73 30.33
C GLY A 225 7.01 -5.89 29.61
N ARG A 226 6.08 -6.58 30.28
CA ARG A 226 4.65 -6.59 29.95
C ARG A 226 4.04 -5.21 30.27
N SER A 227 3.15 -4.71 29.42
CA SER A 227 2.26 -3.59 29.76
C SER A 227 0.86 -3.86 29.20
N GLY A 228 -0.15 -3.82 30.09
CA GLY A 228 -1.57 -3.62 29.74
C GLY A 228 -1.76 -2.26 29.06
N TRP A 229 -2.85 -2.01 28.33
CA TRP A 229 -4.26 -2.16 28.67
C TRP A 229 -5.11 -2.55 27.46
#